data_AF-A0A7J7SLG0-F1
#
_entry.id   AF-A0A7J7SLG0-F1
#
_cell.length_a   1.000
_cell.length_b   1.000
_cell.length_c   1.000
_cell.angle_alpha   90.00
_cell.angle_beta   90.00
_cell.angle_gamma   90.00
#
_symmetry.space_group_name_H-M   'P 1'
#
loop_
_entity.id
_entity.type
_entity.pdbx_description
1 polymer ?
#
loop_
_entity_poly.entity_id
_entity_poly.type
_entity_poly.pdbx_seq_one_letter_code
_entity_poly.pdbx_strand_id
1 'polypeptide(L)'
;MGAPPGYRPSAWVHLLHQLPRADFQLRPVPSGFAPQEQEYQQALLLVVALAGLGLGLSLILIAAYLIRVCCCRPPEPPGSKSPPPGGGCVTWSCIAALLRGHWHRFLWQQRDQ
;
A
#
# COMPACT_ATOMS: atom_id res chain seq x y z
N MET A 1 27.47 -10.98 41.03
CA MET A 1 26.27 -11.13 40.18
C MET A 1 26.47 -10.31 38.92
N GLY A 2 26.45 -10.92 37.73
CA GLY A 2 26.54 -10.20 36.46
C GLY A 2 25.25 -9.42 36.22
N ALA A 3 25.35 -8.14 35.90
CA ALA A 3 24.19 -7.34 35.49
C ALA A 3 23.54 -8.02 34.27
N PRO A 4 22.21 -8.21 34.25
CA PRO A 4 21.54 -8.77 33.07
C PRO A 4 21.85 -7.87 31.87
N PRO A 5 22.06 -8.44 30.66
CA PRO A 5 22.36 -7.66 29.47
C PRO A 5 21.28 -6.59 29.29
N GLY A 6 21.68 -5.34 29.48
CA GLY A 6 20.78 -4.21 29.46
C GLY A 6 20.06 -4.15 28.12
N TYR A 7 18.74 -4.22 28.15
CA TYR A 7 17.89 -4.01 26.98
C TYR A 7 18.21 -2.64 26.37
N ARG A 8 18.82 -2.62 25.17
CA ARG A 8 18.92 -1.40 24.36
C ARG A 8 17.62 -1.27 23.56
N PRO A 9 16.81 -0.22 23.82
CA PRO A 9 15.65 0.02 23.00
C PRO A 9 16.08 0.30 21.56
N SER A 10 15.33 -0.21 20.58
CA SER A 10 15.54 0.15 19.19
C SER A 10 15.14 1.61 18.95
N ALA A 11 15.66 2.23 17.89
CA ALA A 11 15.30 3.61 17.52
C ALA A 11 13.77 3.82 17.41
N TRP A 12 13.05 2.78 16.97
CA TRP A 12 11.59 2.76 16.93
C TRP A 12 10.94 2.86 18.32
N VAL A 13 11.50 2.20 19.33
CA VAL A 13 10.99 2.28 20.71
C VAL A 13 11.14 3.69 21.26
N HIS A 14 12.27 4.36 20.97
CA HIS A 14 12.46 5.76 21.33
C HIS A 14 11.49 6.69 20.58
N LEU A 15 11.25 6.45 19.30
CA LEU A 15 10.27 7.20 18.51
C LEU A 15 8.84 7.06 19.07
N LEU A 16 8.44 5.84 19.43
CA LEU A 16 7.13 5.55 20.03
C LEU A 16 6.98 6.16 21.42
N HIS A 17 8.05 6.23 22.21
CA HIS A 17 8.04 6.90 23.51
C HIS A 17 8.00 8.43 23.41
N GLN A 18 8.50 9.00 22.31
CA GLN A 18 8.46 10.44 22.06
C GLN A 18 7.15 10.92 21.45
N LEU A 19 6.28 10.02 20.98
CA LEU A 19 4.91 10.37 20.63
C LEU A 19 4.22 10.89 21.91
N PRO A 20 4.01 12.21 22.03
CA PRO A 20 3.21 12.74 23.13
C PRO A 20 1.85 12.09 22.94
N ARG A 21 1.39 11.32 23.94
CA ARG A 21 0.10 10.59 23.95
C ARG A 21 -0.79 11.17 22.87
N ALA A 22 -0.80 10.51 21.72
CA ALA A 22 -1.63 10.94 20.63
C ALA A 22 -3.04 10.55 21.05
N ASP A 23 -3.60 11.35 21.96
CA ASP A 23 -4.97 11.33 22.39
C ASP A 23 -5.76 11.83 21.18
N PHE A 24 -5.85 10.96 20.17
CA PHE A 24 -6.83 11.06 19.13
C PHE A 24 -8.17 10.88 19.84
N GLN A 25 -8.72 11.98 20.35
CA GLN A 25 -10.09 12.07 20.88
C GLN A 25 -11.05 11.90 19.70
N LEU A 26 -11.04 10.71 19.11
CA LEU A 26 -11.88 10.28 18.01
C LEU A 26 -13.28 10.14 18.59
N ARG A 27 -13.99 11.27 18.66
CA ARG A 27 -15.39 11.26 19.06
C ARG A 27 -16.19 10.66 17.92
N PRO A 28 -16.94 9.57 18.15
CA PRO A 28 -17.83 9.04 17.13
C PRO A 28 -18.89 10.10 16.81
N VAL A 29 -18.86 10.62 15.59
CA VAL A 29 -19.93 11.48 15.06
C VAL A 29 -21.16 10.59 14.84
N PRO A 30 -22.37 11.05 15.19
CA PRO A 30 -23.60 10.29 14.94
C PRO A 30 -23.65 9.83 13.48
N SER A 31 -23.93 8.54 13.25
CA SER A 31 -24.00 7.93 11.90
C SER A 31 -25.23 8.38 11.09
N GLY A 32 -25.92 9.43 11.52
CA GLY A 32 -27.00 10.07 10.79
C GLY A 32 -26.45 10.79 9.56
N PHE A 33 -27.16 10.69 8.44
CA PHE A 33 -26.77 11.38 7.23
C PHE A 33 -27.05 12.88 7.38
N ALA A 34 -26.01 13.69 7.59
CA ALA A 34 -26.09 15.14 7.78
C ALA A 34 -25.04 15.85 6.92
N PRO A 35 -25.22 15.91 5.58
CA PRO A 35 -24.20 16.42 4.65
C PRO A 35 -23.90 17.92 4.81
N GLN A 36 -24.81 18.70 5.42
CA GLN A 36 -24.63 20.12 5.71
C GLN A 36 -23.77 20.40 6.95
N GLU A 37 -23.53 19.40 7.79
CA GLU A 37 -22.79 19.56 9.05
C GLU A 37 -21.28 19.55 8.79
N GLN A 38 -20.58 20.53 9.37
CA GLN A 38 -19.14 20.70 9.16
C GLN A 38 -18.33 19.55 9.78
N GLU A 39 -18.75 19.05 10.95
CA GLU A 39 -18.10 17.91 11.59
C GLU A 39 -18.24 16.61 10.78
N TYR A 40 -19.37 16.42 10.10
CA TYR A 40 -19.61 15.27 9.22
C TYR A 40 -18.66 15.29 8.01
N GLN A 41 -18.52 16.46 7.35
CA GLN A 41 -17.58 16.63 6.24
C GLN A 41 -16.12 16.44 6.67
N GLN A 42 -15.74 16.97 7.84
CA GLN A 42 -14.38 16.84 8.34
C GLN A 42 -14.02 15.38 8.69
N ALA A 43 -14.94 14.64 9.31
CA ALA A 43 -14.77 13.21 9.55
C ALA A 43 -14.66 12.43 8.25
N LEU A 44 -15.47 12.76 7.24
CA LEU A 44 -15.41 12.13 5.93
C LEU A 44 -14.08 12.39 5.22
N LEU A 45 -13.59 13.63 5.25
CA LEU A 45 -12.28 14.00 4.70
C LEU A 45 -11.15 13.25 5.39
N LEU A 46 -11.21 13.07 6.72
CA LEU A 46 -10.23 12.29 7.46
C LEU A 46 -10.23 10.83 7.01
N VAL A 47 -11.40 10.21 6.86
CA VAL A 47 -11.52 8.83 6.37
C VAL A 47 -10.97 8.69 4.95
N VAL A 48 -11.33 9.61 4.07
CA VAL A 48 -10.83 9.63 2.68
C VAL A 48 -9.32 9.83 2.65
N ALA A 49 -8.77 10.71 3.50
CA ALA A 49 -7.33 10.94 3.58
C ALA A 49 -6.58 9.70 4.10
N LEU A 50 -7.08 9.04 5.16
CA LEU A 50 -6.49 7.82 5.70
C LEU A 50 -6.56 6.66 4.69
N ALA A 51 -7.70 6.50 4.02
CA ALA A 51 -7.88 5.51 2.97
C ALA A 51 -6.94 5.80 1.78
N GLY A 52 -6.84 7.06 1.36
CA GLY A 52 -5.95 7.51 0.29
C GLY A 52 -4.47 7.30 0.65
N LEU A 53 -4.08 7.60 1.88
CA LEU A 53 -2.72 7.36 2.37
C LEU A 53 -2.40 5.86 2.42
N GLY A 54 -3.31 5.05 2.95
CA GLY A 54 -3.15 3.58 3.00
C GLY A 54 -3.05 2.97 1.60
N LEU A 55 -3.92 3.40 0.68
CA LEU A 55 -3.89 2.97 -0.72
C LEU A 55 -2.59 3.43 -1.41
N GLY A 56 -2.19 4.69 -1.23
CA GLY A 56 -0.97 5.26 -1.80
C GLY A 56 0.28 4.52 -1.34
N LEU A 57 0.42 4.29 -0.03
CA LEU A 57 1.51 3.50 0.54
C LEU A 57 1.52 2.07 -0.01
N SER A 58 0.35 1.43 -0.11
CA SER A 58 0.23 0.09 -0.67
C SER A 58 0.69 0.04 -2.14
N LEU A 59 0.28 1.01 -2.96
CA LEU A 59 0.70 1.12 -4.36
C LEU A 59 2.22 1.36 -4.49
N ILE A 60 2.80 2.22 -3.63
CA ILE A 60 4.23 2.47 -3.61
C ILE A 60 5.01 1.18 -3.27
N LEU A 61 4.57 0.43 -2.27
CA LEU A 61 5.21 -0.83 -1.88
C LEU A 61 5.14 -1.88 -3.00
N ILE A 62 3.99 -2.03 -3.65
CA ILE A 62 3.81 -2.92 -4.79
C ILE A 62 4.73 -2.50 -5.94
N ALA A 63 4.76 -1.20 -6.27
CA ALA A 63 5.63 -0.68 -7.32
C ALA A 63 7.10 -0.94 -7.02
N ALA A 64 7.57 -0.66 -5.80
CA ALA A 64 8.94 -0.92 -5.38
C ALA A 64 9.28 -2.43 -5.43
N TYR A 65 8.36 -3.29 -4.99
CA TYR A 65 8.52 -4.74 -5.06
C TYR A 65 8.68 -5.22 -6.51
N LEU A 66 7.79 -4.76 -7.40
CA LEU A 66 7.88 -5.10 -8.82
C LEU A 66 9.19 -4.60 -9.42
N ILE A 67 9.60 -3.36 -9.15
CA ILE A 67 10.89 -2.84 -9.63
C ILE A 67 12.05 -3.72 -9.15
N ARG A 68 12.08 -4.15 -7.88
CA ARG A 68 13.15 -5.02 -7.37
C ARG A 68 13.17 -6.39 -8.04
N VAL A 69 12.02 -7.05 -8.13
CA VAL A 69 11.90 -8.40 -8.72
C VAL A 69 12.21 -8.37 -10.23
N CYS A 70 11.81 -7.30 -10.90
CA CYS A 70 11.86 -7.20 -12.35
C CYS A 70 13.15 -6.57 -12.87
N CYS A 71 13.69 -5.58 -12.16
CA CYS A 71 14.85 -4.80 -12.58
C CYS A 71 16.13 -5.17 -11.82
N CYS A 72 16.04 -5.78 -10.63
CA CYS A 72 17.21 -6.13 -9.80
C CYS A 72 17.42 -7.65 -9.67
N ARG A 73 17.02 -8.44 -10.67
CA ARG A 73 17.31 -9.88 -10.67
C ARG A 73 18.82 -10.10 -10.61
N PRO A 74 19.35 -10.99 -9.72
CA PRO A 74 20.77 -11.27 -9.66
C PRO A 74 21.29 -11.69 -11.05
N PRO A 75 22.45 -11.19 -11.50
CA PRO A 75 23.03 -11.63 -12.76
C PRO A 75 23.25 -13.14 -12.70
N GLU A 76 22.66 -13.85 -13.65
CA GLU A 76 22.84 -15.29 -13.83
C GLU A 76 24.33 -15.57 -14.12
N PRO A 77 24.94 -16.62 -13.55
CA PRO A 77 26.36 -16.90 -13.73
C PRO A 77 26.74 -16.99 -15.20
N PRO A 78 27.94 -16.50 -15.59
CA PRO A 78 28.34 -16.34 -16.98
C PRO A 78 28.50 -17.72 -17.64
N GLY A 79 27.49 -18.13 -18.43
CA GLY A 79 27.49 -19.42 -19.12
C GLY A 79 26.17 -19.79 -19.80
N SER A 80 25.05 -19.17 -19.44
CA SER A 80 23.78 -19.39 -20.12
C SER A 80 23.61 -18.44 -21.30
N LYS A 81 23.34 -19.02 -22.46
CA LYS A 81 23.10 -18.33 -23.74
C LYS A 81 21.63 -17.86 -23.76
N SER A 82 21.25 -17.01 -22.82
CA SER A 82 19.86 -16.55 -22.66
C SER A 82 19.83 -15.02 -22.61
N PRO A 83 19.04 -14.32 -23.45
CA PRO A 83 18.95 -12.87 -23.42
C PRO A 83 18.37 -12.40 -22.06
N PRO A 84 18.75 -11.20 -21.57
CA PRO A 84 18.36 -10.75 -20.24
C PRO A 84 16.83 -10.64 -20.13
N PRO A 85 16.18 -11.34 -19.18
CA PRO A 85 14.72 -11.35 -19.05
C PRO A 85 14.23 -10.13 -18.27
N GLY A 86 14.70 -8.92 -18.62
CA GLY A 86 14.19 -7.67 -18.05
C GLY A 86 12.83 -7.25 -18.61
N GLY A 87 12.39 -7.88 -19.71
CA GLY A 87 11.15 -7.53 -20.41
C GLY A 87 9.87 -8.17 -19.84
N GLY A 88 9.97 -9.28 -19.11
CA GLY A 88 8.81 -10.12 -18.77
C GLY A 88 7.80 -9.48 -17.81
N CYS A 89 8.23 -8.62 -16.89
CA CYS A 89 7.33 -8.03 -15.90
C CYS A 89 6.42 -6.95 -16.47
N VAL A 90 6.92 -6.16 -17.42
CA VAL A 90 6.11 -5.18 -18.14
C VAL A 90 5.10 -5.92 -19.02
N THR A 91 5.51 -6.99 -19.72
CA THR A 91 4.58 -7.80 -20.51
C THR A 91 3.52 -8.48 -19.64
N TRP A 92 3.89 -9.03 -18.48
CA TRP A 92 2.93 -9.60 -17.53
C TRP A 92 1.98 -8.56 -16.93
N SER A 93 2.48 -7.35 -16.63
CA SER A 93 1.63 -6.24 -16.17
C SER A 93 0.64 -5.80 -17.25
N CYS A 94 1.09 -5.73 -18.50
CA CYS A 94 0.23 -5.47 -19.66
C CYS A 94 -0.82 -6.58 -19.87
N ILE A 95 -0.43 -7.85 -19.78
CA ILE A 95 -1.35 -8.99 -19.91
C ILE A 95 -2.39 -8.97 -18.78
N ALA A 96 -1.99 -8.73 -17.53
CA ALA A 96 -2.91 -8.64 -16.40
C ALA A 96 -3.87 -7.43 -16.53
N ALA A 97 -3.39 -6.29 -17.02
CA ALA A 97 -4.23 -5.13 -17.30
C ALA A 97 -5.24 -5.39 -18.42
N LEU A 98 -4.82 -6.05 -19.51
CA LEU A 98 -5.69 -6.45 -20.61
C LEU A 98 -6.74 -7.46 -20.14
N LEU A 99 -6.36 -8.48 -19.37
CA LEU A 99 -7.28 -9.46 -18.79
C LEU A 99 -8.33 -8.81 -17.87
N ARG A 100 -7.90 -7.90 -16.98
CA ARG A 100 -8.83 -7.16 -16.10
C ARG A 100 -9.75 -6.23 -16.88
N GLY A 101 -9.23 -5.53 -17.90
CA GLY A 101 -10.03 -4.66 -18.75
C GLY A 101 -11.07 -5.43 -19.57
N HIS A 102 -10.69 -6.59 -20.11
CA HIS A 102 -11.58 -7.47 -20.85
C HIS A 102 -12.69 -8.06 -19.95
N TRP A 103 -12.33 -8.48 -18.73
CA TRP A 103 -13.29 -8.96 -17.73
C TRP A 103 -14.25 -7.86 -17.27
N HIS A 104 -13.75 -6.65 -16.99
CA HIS A 104 -14.58 -5.52 -16.61
C HIS A 104 -15.58 -5.14 -17.71
N ARG A 105 -15.15 -5.17 -18.99
CA ARG A 105 -16.03 -4.90 -20.12
C ARG A 105 -17.10 -5.98 -20.30
N PHE A 106 -16.74 -7.25 -20.08
CA PHE A 106 -17.67 -8.37 -20.10
C PHE A 106 -18.71 -8.29 -18.97
N LEU A 107 -18.28 -7.95 -17.74
CA LEU A 107 -19.18 -7.74 -16.61
C LEU A 107 -20.14 -6.56 -16.81
N TRP A 108 -19.70 -5.51 -17.51
CA TRP A 108 -20.58 -4.38 -17.85
C TRP A 108 -21.62 -4.80 -18.90
N GLN A 109 -21.20 -5.53 -19.93
CA GLN A 109 -22.09 -6.04 -20.97
C GLN A 109 -23.11 -7.05 -20.46
N GLN A 110 -22.81 -7.78 -19.39
CA GLN A 110 -23.76 -8.69 -18.75
C GLN A 110 -24.74 -7.99 -17.79
N ARG A 111 -24.46 -6.74 -17.39
CA ARG A 111 -25.36 -5.95 -16.54
C ARG A 111 -26.48 -5.26 -17.34
N ASP A 112 -26.23 -5.01 -18.62
CA ASP A 112 -27.17 -4.32 -19.53
C ASP A 112 -28.12 -5.27 -20.30
N GLN A 113 -28.05 -6.59 -20.05
CA GLN A 113 -29.05 -7.57 -20.50
C GLN A 113 -29.89 -8.07 -19.32
#